data_AF-H0AER0-F1
#
_entry.id   AF-H0AER0-F1
#
_cell.length_a   1.000
_cell.length_b   1.000
_cell.length_c   1.000
_cell.angle_alpha   90.00
_cell.angle_beta   90.00
_cell.angle_gamma   90.00
#
_symmetry.space_group_name_H-M   'P 1'
#
loop_
_entity.id
_entity.type
_entity.pdbx_description
1 polymer ?
#
loop_
_entity_poly.entity_id
_entity_poly.type
_entity_poly.pdbx_seq_one_letter_code
_entity_poly.pdbx_strand_id
1 'polypeptide(L)'
;MVSGGLYFFVENVYSIVQRFNEFVISLEDTTVSILESLNVPEYIISQTSTFFQQASNFASDQLLGIIFSLPSFLINLAIFLVASIFIYKDRARIYQGLESILIDLPETEEKIIRSLVESTDSIFRGVFMTQVIVAGILGILTAAGFYLIGLITSPIPLIPLWAALVAAAAILPLVAAFMFYAPLGTYYFLTAQPIKGSLIITFGVVFLQIMPEVVLRPWVGSRRLNEHPLIVFTGFLAGPLVLGIKGIILGPLILILTKEFILNYADLVSSQE
;
A
#
# COMPACT_ATOMS: atom_id res chain seq x y z
N MET A 1 20.98 -8.79 -20.42
CA MET A 1 19.77 -9.47 -19.90
C MET A 1 18.75 -8.50 -19.30
N VAL A 2 19.14 -7.52 -18.47
CA VAL A 2 18.19 -6.53 -17.89
C VAL A 2 17.59 -5.57 -18.94
N SER A 3 18.33 -5.20 -19.99
CA SER A 3 17.85 -4.30 -21.05
C SER A 3 16.69 -4.89 -21.88
N GLY A 4 16.69 -6.21 -22.11
CA GLY A 4 15.62 -6.88 -22.88
C GLY A 4 14.29 -6.93 -22.12
N GLY A 5 14.32 -7.07 -20.79
CA GLY A 5 13.12 -7.10 -19.96
C GLY A 5 12.44 -5.75 -19.81
N LEU A 6 13.22 -4.67 -19.64
CA LEU A 6 12.70 -3.30 -19.59
C LEU A 6 12.18 -2.83 -20.95
N TYR A 7 12.91 -3.14 -22.03
CA TYR A 7 12.47 -2.82 -23.39
C TYR A 7 11.18 -3.59 -23.74
N PHE A 8 11.14 -4.89 -23.45
CA PHE A 8 9.92 -5.69 -23.58
C PHE A 8 8.77 -5.11 -22.75
N PHE A 9 9.00 -4.72 -21.49
CA PHE A 9 7.95 -4.17 -20.65
C PHE A 9 7.40 -2.85 -21.23
N VAL A 10 8.26 -1.88 -21.55
CA VAL A 10 7.88 -0.56 -22.08
C VAL A 10 7.18 -0.67 -23.45
N GLU A 11 7.68 -1.52 -24.34
CA GLU A 11 7.08 -1.75 -25.66
C GLU A 11 5.71 -2.45 -25.54
N ASN A 12 5.53 -3.28 -24.50
CA ASN A 12 4.23 -3.89 -24.19
C ASN A 12 3.28 -2.97 -23.40
N VAL A 13 3.72 -1.87 -22.79
CA VAL A 13 2.80 -0.95 -22.09
C VAL A 13 1.76 -0.38 -23.05
N TYR A 14 2.24 0.12 -24.19
CA TYR A 14 1.36 0.68 -25.22
C TYR A 14 0.42 -0.39 -25.78
N SER A 15 0.91 -1.63 -25.98
CA SER A 15 0.06 -2.72 -26.47
C SER A 15 -0.96 -3.19 -25.42
N ILE A 16 -0.63 -3.16 -24.13
CA ILE A 16 -1.56 -3.43 -23.02
C ILE A 16 -2.66 -2.38 -22.99
N VAL A 17 -2.32 -1.10 -23.05
CA VAL A 17 -3.31 -0.02 -23.03
C VAL A 17 -4.19 -0.05 -24.27
N GLN A 18 -3.61 -0.30 -25.44
CA GLN A 18 -4.38 -0.42 -26.67
C GLN A 18 -5.36 -1.59 -26.60
N ARG A 19 -4.90 -2.78 -26.17
CA ARG A 19 -5.77 -3.95 -26.01
C ARG A 19 -6.84 -3.73 -24.94
N PHE A 20 -6.54 -2.98 -23.89
CA PHE A 20 -7.51 -2.61 -22.87
C PHE A 20 -8.60 -1.71 -23.47
N ASN A 21 -8.22 -0.71 -24.26
CA ASN A 21 -9.18 0.14 -24.97
C ASN A 21 -10.03 -0.68 -25.95
N GLU A 22 -9.43 -1.57 -26.74
CA GLU A 22 -10.14 -2.49 -27.65
C GLU A 22 -11.14 -3.38 -26.88
N PHE A 23 -10.75 -3.89 -25.70
CA PHE A 23 -11.65 -4.66 -24.85
C PHE A 23 -12.83 -3.83 -24.35
N VAL A 24 -12.59 -2.60 -23.88
CA VAL A 24 -13.68 -1.72 -23.40
C VAL A 24 -14.63 -1.36 -24.54
N ILE A 25 -14.11 -1.07 -25.74
CA ILE A 25 -14.92 -0.84 -26.93
C ILE A 25 -15.76 -2.09 -27.27
N SER A 26 -15.20 -3.29 -27.17
CA SER A 26 -15.97 -4.53 -27.42
C SER A 26 -17.12 -4.74 -26.42
N LEU A 27 -16.93 -4.34 -25.16
CA LEU A 27 -17.99 -4.37 -24.13
C LEU A 27 -19.05 -3.31 -24.41
N GLU A 28 -18.63 -2.12 -24.83
CA GLU A 28 -19.52 -1.04 -25.25
C GLU A 28 -20.39 -1.49 -26.42
N ASP A 29 -19.80 -1.99 -27.50
CA ASP A 29 -20.50 -2.47 -28.69
C ASP A 29 -21.50 -3.60 -28.35
N THR A 30 -21.09 -4.55 -27.51
CA THR A 30 -21.96 -5.65 -27.05
C THR A 30 -23.13 -5.11 -26.22
N THR A 31 -22.88 -4.13 -25.35
CA THR A 31 -23.93 -3.55 -24.50
C THR A 31 -24.89 -2.70 -25.33
N VAL A 32 -24.35 -1.87 -26.23
CA VAL A 32 -25.13 -1.02 -27.15
C VAL A 32 -26.00 -1.88 -28.06
N SER A 33 -25.46 -2.93 -28.67
CA SER A 33 -26.26 -3.84 -29.51
C SER A 33 -27.39 -4.54 -28.74
N ILE A 34 -27.18 -4.91 -27.47
CA ILE A 34 -28.26 -5.41 -26.59
C ILE A 34 -29.31 -4.31 -26.36
N LEU A 35 -28.89 -3.09 -26.05
CA LEU A 35 -29.81 -1.97 -25.80
C LEU A 35 -30.64 -1.60 -27.05
N GLU A 36 -30.00 -1.61 -28.22
CA GLU A 36 -30.66 -1.42 -29.52
C GLU A 36 -31.68 -2.54 -29.78
N SER A 37 -31.32 -3.80 -29.49
CA SER A 37 -32.24 -4.94 -29.66
C SER A 37 -33.47 -4.87 -28.76
N LEU A 38 -33.37 -4.18 -27.62
CA LEU A 38 -34.45 -3.93 -26.68
C LEU A 38 -35.23 -2.65 -26.99
N ASN A 39 -34.88 -1.95 -28.08
CA ASN A 39 -35.50 -0.70 -28.53
C ASN A 39 -35.48 0.39 -27.45
N VAL A 40 -34.38 0.44 -26.68
CA VAL A 40 -34.16 1.42 -25.59
C VAL A 40 -33.97 2.83 -26.20
N PRO A 41 -34.43 3.91 -25.53
CA PRO A 41 -34.26 5.27 -26.05
C PRO A 41 -32.79 5.66 -26.34
N GLU A 42 -32.55 6.38 -27.44
CA GLU A 42 -31.22 6.87 -27.87
C GLU A 42 -30.45 7.60 -26.75
N TYR A 43 -31.16 8.33 -25.89
CA TYR A 43 -30.56 8.99 -24.75
C TYR A 43 -29.81 8.01 -23.83
N ILE A 44 -30.39 6.85 -23.52
CA ILE A 44 -29.75 5.84 -22.66
C ILE A 44 -28.55 5.22 -23.37
N ILE A 45 -28.66 4.93 -24.66
CA ILE A 45 -27.55 4.39 -25.47
C ILE A 45 -26.36 5.37 -25.46
N SER A 46 -26.62 6.66 -25.65
CA SER A 46 -25.58 7.71 -25.61
C SER A 46 -24.92 7.84 -24.22
N GLN A 47 -25.70 7.68 -23.14
CA GLN A 47 -25.18 7.67 -21.76
C GLN A 47 -24.33 6.43 -21.48
N THR A 48 -24.73 5.27 -22.00
CA THR A 48 -23.95 4.04 -21.90
C THR A 48 -22.61 4.18 -22.62
N SER A 49 -22.59 4.69 -23.85
CA SER A 49 -21.34 4.97 -24.59
C SER A 49 -20.44 5.95 -23.82
N THR A 50 -21.02 7.03 -23.30
CA THR A 50 -20.29 8.01 -22.48
C THR A 50 -19.71 7.38 -21.20
N PHE A 51 -20.47 6.51 -20.53
CA PHE A 51 -19.99 5.77 -19.36
C PHE A 51 -18.81 4.87 -19.71
N PHE A 52 -18.89 4.10 -20.80
CA PHE A 52 -17.80 3.24 -21.24
C PHE A 52 -16.55 4.03 -21.61
N GLN A 53 -16.69 5.16 -22.32
CA GLN A 53 -15.57 6.04 -22.65
C GLN A 53 -14.92 6.65 -21.39
N GLN A 54 -15.72 7.14 -20.43
CA GLN A 54 -15.20 7.68 -19.17
C GLN A 54 -14.50 6.60 -18.34
N ALA A 55 -15.09 5.40 -18.24
CA ALA A 55 -14.48 4.27 -17.54
C ALA A 55 -13.19 3.81 -18.23
N SER A 56 -13.17 3.78 -19.56
CA SER A 56 -11.98 3.46 -20.38
C SER A 56 -10.85 4.45 -20.10
N ASN A 57 -11.13 5.75 -20.22
CA ASN A 57 -10.15 6.80 -19.99
C ASN A 57 -9.60 6.75 -18.55
N PHE A 58 -10.49 6.66 -17.55
CA PHE A 58 -10.08 6.55 -16.15
C PHE A 58 -9.19 5.33 -15.89
N ALA A 59 -9.58 4.16 -16.38
CA ALA A 59 -8.81 2.94 -16.18
C ALA A 59 -7.48 2.96 -16.94
N SER A 60 -7.45 3.48 -18.16
CA SER A 60 -6.23 3.66 -18.95
C SER A 60 -5.26 4.64 -18.30
N ASP A 61 -5.74 5.78 -17.82
CA ASP A 61 -4.94 6.76 -17.08
C ASP A 61 -4.37 6.15 -15.79
N GLN A 62 -5.18 5.40 -15.05
CA GLN A 62 -4.73 4.73 -13.83
C GLN A 62 -3.69 3.64 -14.12
N LEU A 63 -3.90 2.82 -15.16
CA LEU A 63 -2.95 1.78 -15.59
C LEU A 63 -1.62 2.40 -16.03
N LEU A 64 -1.64 3.42 -16.87
CA LEU A 64 -0.46 4.17 -17.30
C LEU A 64 0.26 4.80 -16.10
N GLY A 65 -0.48 5.45 -15.21
CA GLY A 65 0.05 6.05 -13.99
C GLY A 65 0.81 5.05 -13.12
N ILE A 66 0.22 3.86 -12.90
CA ILE A 66 0.88 2.78 -12.14
C ILE A 66 2.16 2.36 -12.85
N ILE A 67 2.07 2.01 -14.12
CA ILE A 67 3.19 1.48 -14.90
C ILE A 67 4.36 2.47 -14.93
N PHE A 68 4.10 3.74 -15.17
CA PHE A 68 5.13 4.78 -15.19
C PHE A 68 5.64 5.15 -13.80
N SER A 69 4.86 4.94 -12.74
CA SER A 69 5.30 5.15 -11.36
C SER A 69 6.22 4.04 -10.83
N LEU A 70 6.14 2.81 -11.37
CA LEU A 70 6.90 1.65 -10.87
C LEU A 70 8.42 1.89 -10.79
N PRO A 71 9.11 2.44 -11.81
CA PRO A 71 10.55 2.70 -11.71
C PRO A 71 10.89 3.68 -10.57
N SER A 72 10.13 4.77 -10.46
CA SER A 72 10.33 5.76 -9.40
C SER A 72 10.10 5.15 -8.01
N PHE A 73 9.09 4.28 -7.88
CA PHE A 73 8.82 3.54 -6.66
C PHE A 73 9.98 2.63 -6.27
N LEU A 74 10.55 1.88 -7.23
CA LEU A 74 11.70 0.99 -6.97
C LEU A 74 12.94 1.77 -6.54
N ILE A 75 13.20 2.93 -7.16
CA ILE A 75 14.30 3.83 -6.76
C ILE A 75 14.06 4.36 -5.35
N ASN A 76 12.87 4.87 -5.07
CA ASN A 76 12.51 5.38 -3.74
C ASN A 76 12.60 4.28 -2.68
N LEU A 77 12.18 3.06 -3.00
CA LEU A 77 12.33 1.89 -2.14
C LEU A 77 13.79 1.57 -1.88
N ALA A 78 14.65 1.58 -2.91
CA ALA A 78 16.08 1.36 -2.75
C ALA A 78 16.74 2.44 -1.86
N ILE A 79 16.44 3.72 -2.11
CA ILE A 79 16.92 4.84 -1.30
C ILE A 79 16.43 4.69 0.14
N PHE A 80 15.15 4.38 0.35
CA PHE A 80 14.57 4.15 1.66
C PHE A 80 15.28 3.02 2.42
N LEU A 81 15.54 1.89 1.76
CA LEU A 81 16.24 0.76 2.36
C LEU A 81 17.68 1.14 2.74
N VAL A 82 18.41 1.82 1.84
CA VAL A 82 19.78 2.28 2.11
C VAL A 82 19.79 3.26 3.28
N ALA A 83 18.95 4.30 3.25
CA ALA A 83 18.85 5.29 4.31
C ALA A 83 18.51 4.63 5.66
N SER A 84 17.55 3.69 5.67
CA SER A 84 17.17 2.95 6.86
C SER A 84 18.34 2.13 7.44
N ILE A 85 19.15 1.50 6.58
CA ILE A 85 20.34 0.75 7.00
C ILE A 85 21.37 1.69 7.64
N PHE A 86 21.63 2.86 7.04
CA PHE A 86 22.59 3.82 7.59
C PHE A 86 22.10 4.40 8.92
N ILE A 87 20.84 4.81 9.01
CA ILE A 87 20.23 5.29 10.26
C ILE A 87 20.31 4.22 11.36
N TYR A 88 20.01 2.96 11.02
CA TYR A 88 20.12 1.85 11.97
C TYR A 88 21.55 1.55 12.40
N LYS A 89 22.53 1.72 11.49
CA LYS A 89 23.95 1.59 11.79
C LYS A 89 24.42 2.68 12.74
N ASP A 90 23.93 3.91 12.57
CA ASP A 90 24.26 5.06 13.41
C ASP A 90 23.45 5.13 14.72
N ARG A 91 22.60 4.12 15.02
CA ARG A 91 21.77 4.10 16.25
C ARG A 91 22.56 4.42 17.52
N ALA A 92 23.76 3.85 17.68
CA ALA A 92 24.56 4.06 18.89
C ALA A 92 24.99 5.53 19.04
N ARG A 93 25.31 6.19 17.93
CA ARG A 93 25.64 7.63 17.91
C ARG A 93 24.42 8.48 18.22
N ILE A 94 23.25 8.10 17.70
CA ILE A 94 21.99 8.77 17.98
C ILE A 94 21.65 8.66 19.48
N TYR A 95 21.75 7.46 20.05
CA TYR A 95 21.51 7.23 21.49
C TYR A 95 22.52 7.99 22.36
N GLN A 96 23.81 7.97 22.02
CA GLN A 96 24.83 8.74 22.75
C GLN A 96 24.59 10.26 22.65
N GLY A 97 24.20 10.76 21.48
CA GLY A 97 23.83 12.16 21.31
C GLY A 97 22.63 12.54 22.17
N LEU A 98 21.61 11.69 22.23
CA LEU A 98 20.46 11.88 23.10
C LEU A 98 20.87 11.88 24.59
N GLU A 99 21.66 10.89 25.03
CA GLU A 99 22.14 10.83 26.42
C GLU A 99 22.97 12.06 26.80
N SER A 100 23.80 12.58 25.88
CA SER A 100 24.59 13.78 26.15
C SER A 100 23.74 15.03 26.39
N ILE A 101 22.56 15.12 25.76
CA ILE A 101 21.60 16.21 25.99
C ILE A 101 20.86 16.01 27.31
N LEU A 102 20.51 14.75 27.63
CA LEU A 102 19.76 14.40 28.84
C LEU A 102 20.52 14.66 30.14
N ILE A 103 21.86 14.54 30.15
CA ILE A 103 22.68 14.70 31.35
C ILE A 103 22.57 16.12 31.97
N ASP A 104 22.36 17.15 31.14
CA ASP A 104 22.31 18.54 31.59
C ASP A 104 20.88 19.01 31.95
N LEU A 105 19.89 18.14 31.81
CA LEU A 105 18.48 18.45 32.06
C LEU A 105 18.08 18.16 33.52
N PRO A 106 17.12 18.92 34.08
CA PRO A 106 16.50 18.55 35.35
C PRO A 106 15.89 17.14 35.28
N GLU A 107 15.97 16.36 36.36
CA GLU A 107 15.45 14.96 36.43
C GLU A 107 14.01 14.83 35.90
N THR A 108 13.22 15.88 36.12
CA THR A 108 11.84 16.01 35.66
C THR A 108 11.73 16.04 34.14
N GLU A 109 12.52 16.88 33.47
CA GLU A 109 12.51 17.01 32.01
C GLU A 109 13.13 15.78 31.35
N GLU A 110 14.19 15.24 31.94
CA GLU A 110 14.80 13.97 31.53
C GLU A 110 13.76 12.84 31.51
N LYS A 111 12.96 12.71 32.57
CA LYS A 111 11.92 11.67 32.68
C LYS A 111 10.86 11.79 31.59
N ILE A 112 10.40 13.02 31.28
CA ILE A 112 9.44 13.25 30.19
C ILE A 112 10.05 12.82 28.85
N ILE A 113 11.26 13.27 28.54
CA ILE A 113 11.89 12.99 27.25
C ILE A 113 12.14 11.49 27.08
N ARG A 114 12.62 10.80 28.13
CA ARG A 114 12.79 9.34 28.12
C ARG A 114 11.47 8.62 27.87
N SER A 115 10.39 9.01 28.55
CA SER A 115 9.06 8.45 28.31
C SER A 115 8.58 8.65 26.87
N LEU A 116 8.79 9.84 26.29
CA LEU A 116 8.44 10.11 24.90
C LEU A 116 9.24 9.26 23.91
N VAL A 117 10.54 9.07 24.16
CA VAL A 117 11.42 8.24 23.33
C VAL A 117 11.00 6.78 23.39
N GLU A 118 10.71 6.26 24.59
CA GLU A 118 10.24 4.88 24.79
C GLU A 118 8.87 4.64 24.13
N SER A 119 7.93 5.57 24.31
CA SER A 119 6.61 5.50 23.67
C SER A 119 6.74 5.56 22.14
N THR A 120 7.61 6.42 21.62
CA THR A 120 7.90 6.51 20.20
C THR A 120 8.49 5.20 19.68
N ASP A 121 9.53 4.66 20.31
CA ASP A 121 10.15 3.39 19.91
C ASP A 121 9.13 2.24 19.95
N SER A 122 8.29 2.16 20.98
CA SER A 122 7.23 1.17 21.10
C SER A 122 6.24 1.23 19.93
N ILE A 123 5.76 2.43 19.58
CA ILE A 123 4.83 2.65 18.46
C ILE A 123 5.49 2.26 17.14
N PHE A 124 6.69 2.79 16.86
CA PHE A 124 7.40 2.50 15.61
C PHE A 124 7.74 1.01 15.48
N ARG A 125 8.19 0.36 16.55
CA ARG A 125 8.45 -1.08 16.59
C ARG A 125 7.18 -1.89 16.37
N GLY A 126 6.06 -1.45 16.94
CA GLY A 126 4.74 -2.06 16.74
C GLY A 126 4.29 -2.00 15.28
N VAL A 127 4.37 -0.81 14.67
CA VAL A 127 4.03 -0.58 13.26
C VAL A 127 4.96 -1.36 12.35
N PHE A 128 6.28 -1.26 12.55
CA PHE A 128 7.27 -1.91 11.70
C PHE A 128 7.15 -3.45 11.74
N MET A 129 7.03 -4.06 12.92
CA MET A 129 6.80 -5.51 12.98
C MET A 129 5.48 -5.93 12.34
N THR A 130 4.44 -5.12 12.48
CA THR A 130 3.16 -5.39 11.80
C THR A 130 3.37 -5.42 10.29
N GLN A 131 4.07 -4.44 9.73
CA GLN A 131 4.38 -4.41 8.29
C GLN A 131 5.23 -5.59 7.85
N VAL A 132 6.30 -5.93 8.57
CA VAL A 132 7.20 -7.04 8.23
C VAL A 132 6.46 -8.38 8.26
N ILE A 133 5.64 -8.64 9.28
CA ILE A 133 4.86 -9.88 9.39
C ILE A 133 3.84 -9.96 8.24
N VAL A 134 3.09 -8.88 7.99
CA VAL A 134 2.10 -8.82 6.90
C VAL A 134 2.78 -8.99 5.54
N ALA A 135 3.92 -8.34 5.31
CA ALA A 135 4.72 -8.47 4.10
C ALA A 135 5.18 -9.91 3.86
N GLY A 136 5.66 -10.61 4.89
CA GLY A 136 6.03 -12.01 4.80
C GLY A 136 4.84 -12.90 4.41
N ILE A 137 3.69 -12.71 5.06
CA ILE A 137 2.46 -13.43 4.73
C ILE A 137 2.04 -13.16 3.28
N LEU A 138 2.07 -11.90 2.84
CA LEU A 138 1.72 -11.50 1.48
C LEU A 138 2.66 -12.08 0.42
N GLY A 139 3.97 -12.15 0.70
CA GLY A 139 4.93 -12.82 -0.17
C GLY A 139 4.60 -14.30 -0.36
N ILE A 140 4.31 -15.00 0.75
CA ILE A 140 3.91 -16.41 0.73
C ILE A 140 2.59 -16.60 -0.02
N LEU A 141 1.58 -15.79 0.27
CA LEU A 141 0.28 -15.84 -0.41
C LEU A 141 0.43 -15.59 -1.92
N THR A 142 1.26 -14.62 -2.31
CA THR A 142 1.53 -14.34 -3.72
C THR A 142 2.18 -15.54 -4.40
N ALA A 143 3.23 -16.11 -3.78
CA ALA A 143 3.92 -17.28 -4.33
C ALA A 143 2.97 -18.48 -4.49
N ALA A 144 2.21 -18.80 -3.43
CA ALA A 144 1.27 -19.91 -3.42
C ALA A 144 0.11 -19.69 -4.41
N GLY A 145 -0.51 -18.51 -4.40
CA GLY A 145 -1.61 -18.17 -5.28
C GLY A 145 -1.21 -18.20 -6.75
N PHE A 146 -0.08 -17.59 -7.11
CA PHE A 146 0.39 -17.60 -8.49
C PHE A 146 0.83 -18.99 -8.95
N TYR A 147 1.39 -19.81 -8.05
CA TYR A 147 1.69 -21.20 -8.34
C TYR A 147 0.41 -22.00 -8.64
N LEU A 148 -0.62 -21.87 -7.80
CA LEU A 148 -1.91 -22.55 -8.00
C LEU A 148 -2.62 -22.10 -9.28
N ILE A 149 -2.67 -20.80 -9.55
CA ILE A 149 -3.23 -20.26 -10.80
C ILE A 149 -2.44 -20.78 -11.99
N GLY A 150 -1.11 -20.86 -11.87
CA GLY A 150 -0.23 -21.40 -12.90
C GLY A 150 -0.47 -22.89 -13.20
N LEU A 151 -0.87 -23.67 -12.18
CA LEU A 151 -1.24 -25.08 -12.33
C LEU A 151 -2.57 -25.27 -13.07
N ILE A 152 -3.56 -24.39 -12.79
CA ILE A 152 -4.91 -24.45 -13.39
C ILE A 152 -4.91 -23.94 -14.83
N THR A 153 -4.04 -22.98 -15.15
CA THR A 153 -4.03 -22.30 -16.45
C THR A 153 -2.75 -22.60 -17.22
N SER A 154 -1.71 -21.79 -17.04
CA SER A 154 -0.37 -21.99 -17.60
C SER A 154 0.67 -21.42 -16.63
N PRO A 155 1.90 -21.96 -16.58
CA PRO A 155 2.92 -21.49 -15.64
C PRO A 155 3.13 -19.97 -15.71
N ILE A 156 3.16 -19.32 -14.54
CA ILE A 156 3.58 -17.92 -14.42
C ILE A 156 5.11 -17.93 -14.28
N PRO A 157 5.86 -17.23 -15.15
CA PRO A 157 7.30 -17.15 -15.02
C PRO A 157 7.67 -16.30 -13.80
N LEU A 158 8.82 -16.60 -13.18
CA LEU A 158 9.42 -15.79 -12.12
C LEU A 158 8.50 -15.57 -10.90
N ILE A 159 7.69 -16.56 -10.50
CA ILE A 159 6.84 -16.47 -9.29
C ILE A 159 7.59 -15.95 -8.05
N PRO A 160 8.84 -16.40 -7.75
CA PRO A 160 9.58 -15.87 -6.59
C PRO A 160 9.86 -14.37 -6.68
N LEU A 161 10.05 -13.83 -7.89
CA LEU A 161 10.26 -12.40 -8.10
C LEU A 161 9.00 -11.61 -7.77
N TRP A 162 7.83 -12.05 -8.27
CA TRP A 162 6.55 -11.39 -7.97
C TRP A 162 6.23 -11.43 -6.47
N ALA A 163 6.47 -12.56 -5.81
CA ALA A 163 6.31 -12.69 -4.38
C ALA A 163 7.23 -11.75 -3.60
N ALA A 164 8.51 -11.63 -4.00
CA ALA A 164 9.46 -10.73 -3.39
C ALA A 164 9.08 -9.26 -3.60
N LEU A 165 8.61 -8.89 -4.79
CA LEU A 165 8.17 -7.54 -5.11
C LEU A 165 6.94 -7.15 -4.29
N VAL A 166 5.91 -8.01 -4.23
CA VAL A 166 4.71 -7.76 -3.41
C VAL A 166 5.06 -7.66 -1.93
N ALA A 167 5.92 -8.55 -1.42
CA ALA A 167 6.37 -8.51 -0.03
C ALA A 167 7.14 -7.22 0.28
N ALA A 168 8.12 -6.86 -0.56
CA ALA A 168 8.91 -5.65 -0.37
C ALA A 168 8.04 -4.39 -0.42
N ALA A 169 7.07 -4.37 -1.33
CA ALA A 169 6.12 -3.27 -1.45
C ALA A 169 5.19 -3.17 -0.23
N ALA A 170 4.75 -4.31 0.31
CA ALA A 170 3.89 -4.37 1.49
C ALA A 170 4.53 -3.90 2.79
N ILE A 171 5.86 -3.80 2.86
CA ILE A 171 6.56 -3.16 4.00
C ILE A 171 6.18 -1.69 4.09
N LEU A 172 5.94 -1.05 2.95
CA LEU A 172 5.48 0.33 2.91
C LEU A 172 3.96 0.38 3.20
N PRO A 173 3.51 1.28 4.11
CA PRO A 173 2.10 1.48 4.43
C PRO A 173 1.36 2.24 3.30
N LEU A 174 1.37 1.68 2.09
CA LEU A 174 0.71 2.17 0.88
C LEU A 174 0.01 0.99 0.18
N VAL A 175 -0.89 1.28 -0.77
CA VAL A 175 -1.64 0.27 -1.57
C VAL A 175 -0.70 -0.44 -2.56
N ALA A 176 0.21 -1.24 -2.03
CA ALA A 176 1.45 -1.58 -2.72
C ALA A 176 1.38 -2.88 -3.53
N ALA A 177 0.56 -3.85 -3.09
CA ALA A 177 0.39 -5.12 -3.81
C ALA A 177 -0.27 -4.93 -5.19
N PHE A 178 -1.23 -4.02 -5.28
CA PHE A 178 -1.96 -3.68 -6.51
C PHE A 178 -1.04 -3.22 -7.64
N MET A 179 0.05 -2.52 -7.31
CA MET A 179 1.03 -2.06 -8.32
C MET A 179 1.70 -3.22 -9.07
N PHE A 180 1.67 -4.44 -8.53
CA PHE A 180 2.30 -5.61 -9.13
C PHE A 180 1.28 -6.58 -9.75
N TYR A 181 0.25 -6.99 -8.99
CA TYR A 181 -0.69 -7.98 -9.52
C TYR A 181 -1.63 -7.41 -10.58
N ALA A 182 -1.98 -6.11 -10.52
CA ALA A 182 -2.95 -5.55 -11.44
C ALA A 182 -2.37 -5.39 -12.86
N PRO A 183 -1.16 -4.84 -13.06
CA PRO A 183 -0.52 -4.85 -14.38
C PRO A 183 -0.31 -6.27 -14.91
N LEU A 184 0.13 -7.20 -14.06
CA LEU A 184 0.35 -8.60 -14.47
C LEU A 184 -0.94 -9.31 -14.89
N GLY A 185 -1.99 -9.16 -14.09
CA GLY A 185 -3.30 -9.74 -14.38
C GLY A 185 -3.93 -9.13 -15.64
N THR A 186 -3.82 -7.81 -15.80
CA THR A 186 -4.27 -7.09 -17.00
C THR A 186 -3.52 -7.55 -18.24
N TYR A 187 -2.20 -7.71 -18.15
CA TYR A 187 -1.39 -8.27 -19.24
C TYR A 187 -1.91 -9.63 -19.68
N TYR A 188 -2.03 -10.60 -18.77
CA TYR A 188 -2.53 -11.94 -19.11
C TYR A 188 -3.96 -11.95 -19.62
N PHE A 189 -4.80 -11.04 -19.09
CA PHE A 189 -6.18 -10.89 -19.53
C PHE A 189 -6.25 -10.53 -21.02
N LEU A 190 -5.36 -9.63 -21.46
CA LEU A 190 -5.36 -9.06 -22.81
C LEU A 190 -4.53 -9.84 -23.83
N THR A 191 -3.55 -10.66 -23.41
CA THR A 191 -2.68 -11.44 -24.31
C THR A 191 -3.20 -12.86 -24.60
N ALA A 192 -4.53 -13.04 -24.65
CA ALA A 192 -5.23 -14.31 -24.95
C ALA A 192 -5.26 -15.39 -23.84
N GLN A 193 -5.00 -15.03 -22.58
CA GLN A 193 -5.28 -15.91 -21.43
C GLN A 193 -6.25 -15.25 -20.43
N PRO A 194 -7.49 -14.91 -20.87
CA PRO A 194 -8.44 -14.14 -20.06
C PRO A 194 -8.74 -14.79 -18.71
N ILE A 195 -8.91 -16.11 -18.68
CA ILE A 195 -9.14 -16.87 -17.45
C ILE A 195 -8.00 -16.67 -16.45
N LYS A 196 -6.74 -16.73 -16.91
CA LYS A 196 -5.56 -16.53 -16.06
C LYS A 196 -5.49 -15.10 -15.54
N GLY A 197 -5.68 -14.11 -16.41
CA GLY A 197 -5.70 -12.70 -16.03
C GLY A 197 -6.77 -12.41 -14.98
N SER A 198 -8.00 -12.89 -15.21
CA SER A 198 -9.12 -12.75 -14.26
C SER A 198 -8.84 -13.40 -12.92
N LEU A 199 -8.24 -14.60 -12.91
CA LEU A 199 -7.84 -15.27 -11.67
C LEU A 199 -6.78 -14.48 -10.90
N ILE A 200 -5.76 -13.93 -11.57
CA ILE A 200 -4.73 -13.10 -10.95
C ILE A 200 -5.33 -11.83 -10.34
N ILE A 201 -6.19 -11.12 -11.08
CA ILE A 201 -6.84 -9.89 -10.61
C ILE A 201 -7.74 -10.21 -9.40
N THR A 202 -8.60 -11.21 -9.53
CA THR A 202 -9.54 -11.60 -8.46
C THR A 202 -8.78 -12.04 -7.21
N PHE A 203 -7.74 -12.86 -7.37
CA PHE A 203 -6.89 -13.28 -6.27
C PHE A 203 -6.18 -12.09 -5.61
N GLY A 204 -5.64 -11.17 -6.41
CA GLY A 204 -4.97 -9.98 -5.92
C GLY A 204 -5.89 -9.08 -5.11
N VAL A 205 -7.08 -8.79 -5.62
CA VAL A 205 -8.08 -7.96 -4.91
C VAL A 205 -8.51 -8.62 -3.61
N VAL A 206 -8.87 -9.91 -3.63
CA VAL A 206 -9.42 -10.58 -2.45
C VAL A 206 -8.34 -10.86 -1.40
N PHE A 207 -7.23 -11.47 -1.81
CA PHE A 207 -6.24 -12.01 -0.87
C PHE A 207 -5.02 -11.11 -0.65
N LEU A 208 -4.68 -10.24 -1.61
CA LEU A 208 -3.51 -9.35 -1.49
C LEU A 208 -3.88 -7.91 -1.13
N GLN A 209 -5.15 -7.52 -1.26
CA GLN A 209 -5.63 -6.18 -0.94
C GLN A 209 -6.64 -6.19 0.23
N ILE A 210 -7.81 -6.79 0.03
CA ILE A 210 -8.89 -6.75 1.04
C ILE A 210 -8.53 -7.53 2.30
N MET A 211 -8.14 -8.80 2.17
CA MET A 211 -7.87 -9.66 3.33
C MET A 211 -6.77 -9.12 4.27
N PRO A 212 -5.65 -8.57 3.77
CA PRO A 212 -4.64 -7.94 4.63
C PRO A 212 -5.16 -6.74 5.40
N GLU A 213 -5.97 -5.90 4.78
CA GLU A 213 -6.51 -4.68 5.38
C GLU A 213 -7.57 -4.99 6.44
N VAL A 214 -8.47 -5.93 6.14
CA VAL A 214 -9.59 -6.30 7.01
C VAL A 214 -9.18 -7.24 8.13
N VAL A 215 -8.22 -8.14 7.88
CA VAL A 215 -7.89 -9.24 8.79
C VAL A 215 -6.46 -9.14 9.30
N LEU A 216 -5.45 -9.17 8.43
CA LEU A 216 -4.05 -9.33 8.87
C LEU A 216 -3.55 -8.11 9.67
N ARG A 217 -3.75 -6.90 9.17
CA ARG A 217 -3.25 -5.67 9.82
C ARG A 217 -3.92 -5.44 11.17
N PRO A 218 -5.26 -5.57 11.33
CA PRO A 218 -5.89 -5.52 12.65
C PRO A 218 -5.45 -6.66 13.55
N TRP A 219 -5.36 -7.90 13.05
CA TRP A 219 -5.00 -9.05 13.87
C TRP A 219 -3.57 -8.98 14.42
N VAL A 220 -2.61 -8.53 13.60
CA VAL A 220 -1.21 -8.35 14.02
C VAL A 220 -1.03 -7.07 14.84
N GLY A 221 -1.70 -5.98 14.46
CA GLY A 221 -1.54 -4.64 15.05
C GLY A 221 -2.32 -4.41 16.35
N SER A 222 -3.52 -4.98 16.49
CA SER A 222 -4.37 -4.81 17.69
C SER A 222 -3.73 -5.33 18.97
N ARG A 223 -2.78 -6.27 18.86
CA ARG A 223 -2.03 -6.79 20.00
C ARG A 223 -0.95 -5.83 20.52
N ARG A 224 -0.71 -4.70 19.84
CA ARG A 224 0.46 -3.83 20.09
C ARG A 224 0.15 -2.36 20.35
N LEU A 225 -1.10 -1.91 20.15
CA LEU A 225 -1.52 -0.53 20.42
C LEU A 225 -2.52 -0.53 21.60
N ASN A 226 -2.01 -0.35 22.81
CA ASN A 226 -2.80 -0.21 24.05
C ASN A 226 -3.33 1.22 24.22
N GLU A 227 -3.84 1.84 23.15
CA GLU A 227 -4.32 3.23 23.17
C GLU A 227 -5.84 3.31 23.08
N HIS A 228 -6.41 4.36 23.68
CA HIS A 228 -7.85 4.53 23.72
C HIS A 228 -8.43 4.68 22.29
N PRO A 229 -9.44 3.87 21.87
CA PRO A 229 -9.93 3.84 20.50
C PRO A 229 -10.36 5.20 19.94
N LEU A 230 -10.90 6.09 20.78
CA LEU A 230 -11.26 7.46 20.39
C LEU A 230 -10.07 8.29 19.92
N ILE A 231 -8.89 8.14 20.53
CA ILE A 231 -7.69 8.91 20.16
C ILE A 231 -7.23 8.47 18.76
N VAL A 232 -7.18 7.16 18.55
CA VAL A 232 -6.79 6.56 17.26
C VAL A 232 -7.79 6.93 16.16
N PHE A 233 -9.09 6.82 16.44
CA PHE A 233 -10.16 7.19 15.50
C PHE A 233 -10.12 8.67 15.13
N THR A 234 -9.98 9.55 16.13
CA THR A 234 -9.85 10.99 15.90
C THR A 234 -8.63 11.29 15.04
N GLY A 235 -7.51 10.62 15.27
CA GLY A 235 -6.31 10.77 14.46
C GLY A 235 -6.52 10.37 13.00
N PHE A 236 -7.20 9.26 12.75
CA PHE A 236 -7.52 8.79 11.41
C PHE A 236 -8.51 9.70 10.65
N LEU A 237 -9.43 10.35 11.35
CA LEU A 237 -10.37 11.29 10.73
C LEU A 237 -9.77 12.69 10.56
N ALA A 238 -9.22 13.26 11.63
CA ALA A 238 -8.72 14.63 11.63
C ALA A 238 -7.38 14.77 10.89
N GLY A 239 -6.52 13.76 10.97
CA GLY A 239 -5.20 13.76 10.33
C GLY A 239 -5.28 14.06 8.83
N PRO A 240 -6.06 13.30 8.04
CA PRO A 240 -6.18 13.51 6.60
C PRO A 240 -6.78 14.86 6.22
N LEU A 241 -7.70 15.39 7.05
CA LEU A 241 -8.32 16.69 6.82
C LEU A 241 -7.33 17.84 6.96
N VAL A 242 -6.34 17.71 7.85
CA VAL A 242 -5.35 18.77 8.13
C VAL A 242 -4.06 18.59 7.33
N LEU A 243 -3.57 17.36 7.18
CA LEU A 243 -2.24 17.04 6.65
C LEU A 243 -2.29 16.31 5.29
N GLY A 244 -3.48 16.15 4.70
CA GLY A 244 -3.70 15.37 3.48
C GLY A 244 -3.39 13.88 3.68
N ILE A 245 -3.02 13.17 2.62
CA ILE A 245 -2.76 11.71 2.67
C ILE A 245 -1.75 11.31 3.76
N LYS A 246 -0.73 12.14 4.01
CA LYS A 246 0.28 11.90 5.07
C LYS A 246 -0.36 11.88 6.47
N GLY A 247 -1.46 12.59 6.65
CA GLY A 247 -2.23 12.68 7.88
C GLY A 247 -2.88 11.39 8.33
N ILE A 248 -3.10 10.40 7.43
CA ILE A 248 -3.61 9.07 7.82
C ILE A 248 -2.65 8.40 8.82
N ILE A 249 -1.34 8.61 8.64
CA ILE A 249 -0.30 8.03 9.50
C ILE A 249 0.07 9.00 10.62
N LEU A 250 0.27 10.27 10.29
CA LEU A 250 0.73 11.28 11.25
C LEU A 250 -0.34 11.67 12.27
N GLY A 251 -1.62 11.62 11.92
CA GLY A 251 -2.73 12.04 12.78
C GLY A 251 -2.78 11.26 14.11
N PRO A 252 -2.90 9.92 14.08
CA PRO A 252 -2.89 9.11 15.29
C PRO A 252 -1.59 9.28 16.10
N LEU A 253 -0.44 9.33 15.41
CA LEU A 253 0.87 9.50 16.05
C LEU A 253 0.95 10.79 16.89
N ILE A 254 0.58 11.93 16.29
CA ILE A 254 0.63 13.24 16.95
C ILE A 254 -0.29 13.25 18.17
N LEU A 255 -1.51 12.71 18.05
CA LEU A 255 -2.47 12.69 19.16
C LEU A 255 -2.00 11.80 20.32
N ILE A 256 -1.44 10.63 20.03
CA ILE A 256 -0.91 9.73 21.07
C ILE A 256 0.24 10.42 21.80
N LEU A 257 1.21 10.99 21.07
CA LEU A 257 2.34 11.70 21.67
C LEU A 257 1.90 12.91 22.50
N THR A 258 0.88 13.65 22.01
CA THR A 258 0.33 14.80 22.74
C THR A 258 -0.33 14.35 24.04
N LYS A 259 -1.15 13.29 24.02
CA LYS A 259 -1.78 12.71 25.21
C LYS A 259 -0.72 12.23 26.21
N GLU A 260 0.32 11.56 25.73
CA GLU A 260 1.40 11.06 26.59
C GLU A 260 2.22 12.20 27.23
N PHE A 261 2.45 13.29 26.48
CA PHE A 261 3.07 14.49 27.02
C PHE A 261 2.21 15.13 28.11
N ILE A 262 0.90 15.30 27.86
CA ILE A 262 -0.03 15.93 28.82
C ILE A 262 -0.11 15.12 30.11
N LEU A 263 -0.24 13.79 30.03
CA LEU A 263 -0.35 12.94 31.21
C LEU A 263 0.92 12.97 32.06
N ASN A 264 2.09 12.79 31.44
CA ASN A 264 3.35 12.88 32.15
C ASN A 264 3.59 14.26 32.79
N TYR A 265 3.18 15.34 32.11
CA TYR A 265 3.28 16.70 32.66
C TYR A 265 2.29 16.93 33.81
N ALA A 266 1.06 16.42 33.72
CA ALA A 266 0.07 16.53 34.78
C ALA A 266 0.51 15.76 36.05
N ASP A 267 1.04 14.56 35.89
CA ASP A 267 1.59 13.77 37.00
C ASP A 267 2.72 14.52 37.70
N LEU A 268 3.58 15.20 36.94
CA LEU A 268 4.66 16.03 37.49
C LEU A 268 4.14 17.18 38.34
N VAL A 269 3.17 17.94 37.84
CA VAL A 269 2.56 19.05 38.59
C VAL A 269 1.90 18.53 39.86
N SER A 270 1.18 17.41 39.78
CA SER A 270 0.51 16.81 40.95
C SER A 270 1.46 16.25 42.01
N SER A 271 2.69 15.90 41.63
CA SER A 271 3.71 15.37 42.56
C SER A 271 4.47 16.46 43.34
N GLN A 272 4.24 17.73 43.01
CA GLN A 272 4.84 18.89 43.70
C GLN A 272 3.90 19.53 44.74
N GLU A 273 2.63 19.09 44.82
CA GLU A 273 1.66 19.44 45.87
C GLU A 273 1.68 18.44 47.03
#